data_AF-A0A1G1W1L9-F1
#
_entry.id   AF-A0A1G1W1L9-F1
#
_cell.length_a   1.000
_cell.length_b   1.000
_cell.length_c   1.000
_cell.angle_alpha   90.00
_cell.angle_beta   90.00
_cell.angle_gamma   90.00
#
_symmetry.space_group_name_H-M   'P 1'
#
loop_
_entity.id
_entity.type
_entity.pdbx_description
1 polymer ?
#
loop_
_entity_poly.entity_id
_entity_poly.type
_entity_poly.pdbx_seq_one_letter_code
_entity_poly.pdbx_strand_id
1 'polypeptide(L)'
;MPSVDPVGENQALQSPFARPEYQQAKTAAYTASQTAAQTAANATELPDALRSAVAERFQESPLHGQFEGAAQNFLTAVPQKRVDLASMVQGGGPILSPNQQQSILAGTRAASMVPMISLNDLIQSQTGTMADLIGAGTRAYTAQGQRQLSAAEILGQFVNDLLNQFVTEEQMRQTQQSFGLQKGLGIANIELEQRSLAQQAAQFEATNALNKLLGLEGIAVDREQLSESARQFDLEAQLKKLTGGTKQTESEKKSQTVDDLRSDIRVGATLQQVMQAYSDDLTTSEILQQYNVLSPYGPAKESEWDLYSRYNIIPPAESRTPAQPTQEEPKTWKNLWGIL
;
A
#
# COMPACT_ATOMS: atom_id res chain seq x y z
N MET A 1 -6.13 -24.64 59.29
CA MET A 1 -6.01 -23.33 58.62
C MET A 1 -5.30 -23.57 57.30
N PRO A 2 -5.92 -23.32 56.14
CA PRO A 2 -5.24 -23.49 54.86
C PRO A 2 -4.24 -22.34 54.65
N SER A 3 -2.99 -22.73 54.38
CA SER A 3 -1.92 -21.86 53.88
C SER A 3 -2.36 -21.26 52.55
N VAL A 4 -2.56 -19.95 52.51
CA VAL A 4 -2.74 -19.22 51.25
C VAL A 4 -1.34 -19.00 50.71
N ASP A 5 -0.94 -19.84 49.76
CA ASP A 5 0.32 -19.65 49.04
C ASP A 5 0.27 -18.29 48.32
N PRO A 6 1.32 -17.44 48.44
CA PRO A 6 1.40 -16.18 47.74
C PRO A 6 1.58 -16.45 46.24
N VAL A 7 0.45 -16.54 45.52
CA VAL A 7 0.43 -16.67 44.08
C VAL A 7 0.90 -15.34 43.46
N GLY A 8 2.18 -15.29 43.09
CA GLY A 8 2.60 -14.70 41.82
C GLY A 8 2.65 -13.17 41.68
N GLU A 9 2.95 -12.40 42.72
CA GLU A 9 3.09 -10.93 42.60
C GLU A 9 4.28 -10.43 41.75
N ASN A 10 5.17 -11.33 41.28
CA ASN A 10 6.38 -10.95 40.55
C ASN A 10 6.24 -10.88 39.02
N GLN A 11 5.03 -10.99 38.45
CA GLN A 11 4.81 -10.67 37.03
C GLN A 11 4.71 -9.16 36.75
N ALA A 12 4.70 -8.32 37.79
CA ALA A 12 4.19 -6.95 37.72
C ALA A 12 5.10 -5.89 37.04
N LEU A 13 6.28 -6.24 36.52
CA LEU A 13 7.20 -5.27 35.90
C LEU A 13 7.97 -5.82 34.69
N GLN A 14 7.40 -6.77 33.96
CA GLN A 14 7.99 -7.11 32.66
C GLN A 14 7.72 -5.96 31.69
N SER A 15 8.82 -5.30 31.27
CA SER A 15 8.81 -4.26 30.25
C SER A 15 7.90 -4.65 29.08
N PRO A 16 7.15 -3.72 28.46
CA PRO A 16 6.31 -4.02 27.29
C PRO A 16 7.11 -4.68 26.14
N PHE A 17 8.42 -4.45 26.10
CA PHE A 17 9.33 -5.10 25.15
C PHE A 17 9.60 -6.58 25.46
N ALA A 18 9.39 -7.05 26.69
CA ALA A 18 9.60 -8.44 27.09
C ALA A 18 8.37 -9.34 26.84
N ARG A 19 7.23 -8.75 26.45
CA ARG A 19 6.01 -9.51 26.16
C ARG A 19 6.24 -10.46 24.97
N PRO A 20 5.88 -11.76 25.09
CA PRO A 20 6.12 -12.74 24.04
C PRO A 20 5.39 -12.40 22.74
N GLU A 21 4.22 -11.76 22.80
CA GLU A 21 3.44 -11.33 21.64
C GLU A 21 4.19 -10.25 20.84
N TYR A 22 4.81 -9.29 21.52
CA TYR A 22 5.61 -8.25 20.88
C TYR A 22 6.84 -8.84 20.18
N GLN A 23 7.54 -9.78 20.83
CA GLN A 23 8.71 -10.43 20.25
C GLN A 23 8.36 -11.31 19.04
N GLN A 24 7.22 -12.00 19.08
CA GLN A 24 6.71 -12.75 17.93
C GLN A 24 6.35 -11.82 16.77
N ALA A 25 5.61 -10.73 17.02
CA ALA A 25 5.23 -9.77 15.99
C ALA A 25 6.46 -9.10 15.35
N LYS A 26 7.44 -8.72 16.17
CA LYS A 26 8.72 -8.15 15.70
C LYS A 26 9.50 -9.11 14.81
N THR A 27 9.58 -10.38 15.20
CA THR A 27 10.27 -11.42 14.40
C THR A 27 9.57 -11.66 13.07
N ALA A 28 8.23 -11.70 13.07
CA ALA A 28 7.44 -11.84 11.86
C ALA A 28 7.63 -10.66 10.90
N ALA A 29 7.60 -9.42 11.42
CA ALA A 29 7.83 -8.21 10.63
C ALA A 29 9.24 -8.17 10.01
N TYR A 30 10.27 -8.54 10.79
CA TYR A 30 11.65 -8.61 10.29
C TYR A 30 11.81 -9.67 9.18
N THR A 31 11.22 -10.86 9.37
CA THR A 31 11.26 -11.94 8.38
C THR A 31 10.56 -11.49 7.09
N ALA A 32 9.36 -10.91 7.19
CA ALA A 32 8.62 -10.40 6.04
C ALA A 32 9.38 -9.32 5.27
N SER A 33 10.03 -8.40 5.99
CA SER A 33 10.87 -7.36 5.38
C SER A 33 12.09 -7.95 4.65
N GLN A 34 12.80 -8.92 5.25
CA GLN A 34 13.90 -9.61 4.57
C GLN A 34 13.44 -10.34 3.30
N THR A 35 12.32 -11.07 3.36
CA THR A 35 11.78 -11.77 2.19
C THR A 35 11.39 -10.77 1.09
N ALA A 36 10.74 -9.66 1.44
CA ALA A 36 10.39 -8.63 0.46
C ALA A 36 11.63 -8.01 -0.20
N ALA A 37 12.68 -7.72 0.59
CA ALA A 37 13.94 -7.19 0.07
C ALA A 37 14.65 -8.18 -0.87
N GLN A 38 14.69 -9.46 -0.52
CA GLN A 38 15.27 -10.51 -1.37
C GLN A 38 14.48 -10.68 -2.67
N THR A 39 13.15 -10.70 -2.61
CA THR A 39 12.30 -10.78 -3.81
C THR A 39 12.48 -9.55 -4.70
N ALA A 40 12.60 -8.36 -4.13
CA ALA A 40 12.87 -7.14 -4.88
C ALA A 40 14.23 -7.17 -5.59
N ALA A 41 15.29 -7.63 -4.90
CA ALA A 41 16.61 -7.81 -5.49
C ALA A 41 16.61 -8.86 -6.62
N ASN A 42 15.94 -9.99 -6.42
CA ASN A 42 15.82 -11.02 -7.45
C ASN A 42 14.97 -10.54 -8.64
N ALA A 43 13.97 -9.68 -8.41
CA ALA A 43 13.11 -9.14 -9.46
C ALA A 43 13.88 -8.27 -10.46
N THR A 44 14.96 -7.60 -10.03
CA THR A 44 15.80 -6.80 -10.93
C THR A 44 16.69 -7.64 -11.84
N GLU A 45 17.11 -8.83 -11.39
CA GLU A 45 18.00 -9.71 -12.16
C GLU A 45 17.24 -10.72 -13.05
N LEU A 46 15.99 -11.03 -12.70
CA LEU A 46 15.15 -12.01 -13.40
C LEU A 46 14.98 -11.75 -14.91
N PRO A 47 14.77 -10.50 -15.39
CA PRO A 47 14.56 -10.24 -16.82
C PRO A 47 15.80 -10.60 -17.65
N ASP A 48 16.98 -10.27 -17.15
CA ASP A 48 18.24 -10.52 -17.85
C ASP A 48 18.62 -12.00 -17.78
N ALA A 49 18.38 -12.67 -16.64
CA ALA A 49 18.52 -14.12 -16.53
C ALA A 49 17.58 -14.87 -17.49
N LEU A 50 16.31 -14.45 -17.59
CA LEU A 50 15.34 -15.03 -18.53
C LEU A 50 15.74 -14.77 -19.99
N ARG A 51 16.18 -13.56 -20.32
CA ARG A 51 16.71 -13.25 -21.66
C ARG A 51 17.91 -14.12 -22.00
N SER A 52 18.84 -14.29 -21.06
CA SER A 52 20.03 -15.14 -21.25
C SER A 52 19.66 -16.60 -21.46
N ALA A 53 18.81 -17.17 -20.61
CA ALA A 53 18.38 -18.57 -20.73
C ALA A 53 17.59 -18.83 -22.03
N VAL A 54 16.77 -17.86 -22.45
CA VAL A 54 16.05 -17.94 -23.72
C VAL A 54 17.00 -17.83 -24.91
N ALA A 55 17.97 -16.90 -24.86
CA ALA A 55 18.98 -16.75 -25.91
C ALA A 55 19.84 -18.02 -26.05
N GLU A 56 20.28 -18.62 -24.95
CA GLU A 56 21.05 -19.86 -24.93
C GLU A 56 20.25 -21.02 -25.54
N ARG A 57 18.97 -21.16 -25.17
CA ARG A 57 18.08 -22.18 -25.74
C ARG A 57 17.79 -21.98 -27.23
N PHE A 58 17.83 -20.74 -27.72
CA PHE A 58 17.68 -20.45 -29.13
C PHE A 58 18.96 -20.67 -29.94
N GLN A 59 20.14 -20.51 -29.35
CA GLN A 59 21.40 -20.89 -30.02
C GLN A 59 21.44 -22.38 -30.32
N GLU A 60 20.83 -23.21 -29.47
CA GLU A 60 20.69 -24.65 -29.70
C GLU A 60 19.48 -25.03 -30.57
N SER A 61 18.69 -24.05 -31.02
CA SER A 61 17.48 -24.34 -31.79
C SER A 61 17.84 -24.92 -33.17
N PRO A 62 17.25 -26.06 -33.59
CA PRO A 62 17.48 -26.62 -34.91
C PRO A 62 17.05 -25.67 -36.03
N LEU A 63 16.22 -24.66 -35.73
CA LEU A 63 15.82 -23.62 -36.68
C LEU A 63 16.98 -22.72 -37.09
N HIS A 64 17.94 -22.48 -36.20
CA HIS A 64 19.09 -21.64 -36.53
C HIS A 64 20.01 -22.35 -37.53
N GLY A 65 20.30 -23.63 -37.29
CA GLY A 65 21.04 -24.47 -38.24
C GLY A 65 20.31 -24.65 -39.58
N GLN A 66 18.97 -24.74 -39.57
CA GLN A 66 18.17 -24.77 -40.81
C GLN A 66 18.24 -23.44 -41.57
N PHE A 67 18.23 -22.30 -40.87
CA PHE A 67 18.37 -20.99 -41.48
C PHE A 67 19.76 -20.79 -42.08
N GLU A 68 20.83 -21.15 -41.36
CA GLU A 68 22.20 -21.12 -41.89
C GLU A 68 22.35 -22.01 -43.12
N GLY A 69 21.81 -23.23 -43.09
CA GLY A 69 21.80 -24.12 -44.25
C GLY A 69 21.03 -23.53 -45.44
N ALA A 70 19.86 -22.92 -45.21
CA ALA A 70 19.09 -22.23 -46.23
C ALA A 70 19.84 -21.02 -46.81
N ALA A 71 20.53 -20.24 -45.97
CA ALA A 71 21.35 -19.11 -46.39
C ALA A 71 22.55 -19.56 -47.23
N GLN A 72 23.23 -20.63 -46.82
CA GLN A 72 24.34 -21.20 -47.58
C GLN A 72 23.86 -21.74 -48.94
N ASN A 73 22.72 -22.43 -48.98
CA ASN A 73 22.08 -22.85 -50.22
C ASN A 73 21.71 -21.66 -51.11
N PHE A 74 21.19 -20.56 -50.55
CA PHE A 74 20.88 -19.35 -51.31
C PHE A 74 22.13 -18.74 -51.96
N LEU A 75 23.23 -18.62 -51.19
CA LEU A 75 24.49 -18.06 -51.67
C LEU A 75 25.15 -18.92 -52.75
N THR A 76 24.97 -20.24 -52.71
CA THR A 76 25.63 -21.19 -53.62
C THR A 76 24.77 -21.61 -54.82
N ALA A 77 23.44 -21.50 -54.74
CA ALA A 77 22.52 -21.97 -55.79
C ALA A 77 22.71 -21.27 -57.14
N VAL A 78 22.91 -19.94 -57.16
CA VAL A 78 23.08 -19.19 -58.42
C VAL A 78 24.44 -19.48 -59.09
N PRO A 79 25.58 -19.47 -58.37
CA PRO A 79 26.85 -19.93 -58.93
C PRO A 79 26.79 -21.37 -59.46
N GLN A 80 26.23 -22.31 -58.71
CA GLN A 80 26.11 -23.70 -59.14
C GLN A 80 25.26 -23.81 -60.42
N LYS A 81 24.13 -23.10 -60.47
CA LYS A 81 23.26 -23.13 -61.65
C LYS A 81 23.93 -22.57 -62.90
N ARG A 82 24.83 -21.58 -62.76
CA ARG A 82 25.63 -21.07 -63.89
C ARG A 82 26.59 -22.14 -64.42
N VAL A 83 27.22 -22.90 -63.53
CA VAL A 83 28.09 -24.03 -63.91
C VAL A 83 27.27 -25.09 -64.64
N ASP A 84 26.11 -25.49 -64.10
CA ASP A 84 25.23 -26.48 -64.71
C ASP A 84 24.78 -26.06 -66.12
N LEU A 85 24.41 -24.79 -66.31
CA LEU A 85 24.03 -24.23 -67.60
C LEU A 85 25.19 -24.23 -68.60
N ALA A 86 26.41 -23.93 -68.15
CA ALA A 86 27.60 -23.98 -69.00
C ALA A 86 27.94 -25.42 -69.43
N SER A 87 27.85 -26.38 -68.51
CA SER A 87 28.05 -27.81 -68.81
C SER A 87 27.01 -28.37 -69.78
N MET A 88 25.75 -27.91 -69.68
CA MET A 88 24.69 -28.31 -70.60
C MET A 88 24.98 -27.90 -72.05
N VAL A 89 25.58 -26.71 -72.26
CA VAL A 89 25.98 -26.25 -73.59
C VAL A 89 27.15 -27.06 -74.14
N GLN A 90 28.11 -27.44 -73.29
CA GLN A 90 29.25 -28.28 -73.70
C GLN A 90 28.83 -29.72 -74.02
N GLY A 91 27.80 -30.24 -73.36
CA GLY A 91 27.25 -31.59 -73.58
C GLY A 91 26.34 -31.73 -74.81
N GLY A 92 26.25 -30.72 -75.69
CA GLY A 92 25.37 -30.74 -76.85
C GLY A 92 23.89 -30.48 -76.55
N GLY A 93 23.58 -29.93 -75.36
CA GLY A 93 22.23 -29.50 -75.00
C GLY A 93 21.77 -28.26 -75.78
N PRO A 94 20.48 -27.89 -75.66
CA PRO A 94 19.92 -26.75 -76.36
C PRO A 94 20.63 -25.43 -75.97
N ILE A 95 21.03 -24.66 -76.98
CA ILE A 95 21.64 -23.33 -76.78
C ILE A 95 20.55 -22.38 -76.29
N LEU A 96 20.60 -22.04 -75.00
CA LEU A 96 19.70 -21.08 -74.39
C LEU A 96 20.11 -19.66 -74.75
N SER A 97 19.15 -18.83 -75.15
CA SER A 97 19.37 -17.40 -75.35
C SER A 97 19.77 -16.70 -74.02
N PRO A 98 20.48 -15.56 -74.08
CA PRO A 98 20.85 -14.80 -72.87
C PRO A 98 19.66 -14.48 -71.96
N ASN A 99 18.50 -14.14 -72.53
CA ASN A 99 17.28 -13.85 -71.77
C ASN A 99 16.73 -15.10 -71.07
N GLN A 100 16.77 -16.28 -71.71
CA GLN A 100 16.36 -17.54 -71.09
C GLN A 100 17.29 -17.92 -69.94
N GLN A 101 18.60 -17.75 -70.10
CA GLN A 101 19.57 -17.99 -69.03
C GLN A 101 19.33 -17.08 -67.83
N GLN A 102 19.09 -15.78 -68.07
CA GLN A 102 18.77 -14.82 -67.01
C GLN A 102 17.46 -15.18 -66.29
N SER A 103 16.41 -15.58 -67.03
CA SER A 103 15.14 -16.00 -66.44
C SER A 103 15.30 -17.25 -65.55
N ILE A 104 16.11 -18.22 -65.97
CA ILE A 104 16.39 -19.42 -65.17
C ILE A 104 17.15 -19.07 -63.89
N LEU A 105 18.19 -18.24 -63.99
CA LEU A 105 18.97 -17.81 -62.82
C LEU A 105 18.14 -16.98 -61.84
N ALA A 106 17.27 -16.10 -62.33
CA ALA A 106 16.33 -15.35 -61.51
C ALA A 106 15.33 -16.27 -60.80
N GLY A 107 14.79 -17.27 -61.51
CA GLY A 107 13.91 -18.29 -60.92
C GLY A 107 14.62 -19.12 -59.85
N THR A 108 15.87 -19.53 -60.09
CA THR A 108 16.68 -20.25 -59.10
C THR A 108 16.95 -19.41 -57.85
N ARG A 109 17.25 -18.12 -58.01
CA ARG A 109 17.42 -17.19 -56.88
C ARG A 109 16.13 -17.03 -56.08
N ALA A 110 15.00 -16.86 -56.75
CA ALA A 110 13.71 -16.71 -56.08
C ALA A 110 13.34 -17.98 -55.30
N ALA A 111 13.51 -19.15 -55.91
CA ALA A 111 13.23 -20.44 -55.27
C ALA A 111 14.12 -20.70 -54.05
N SER A 112 15.41 -20.32 -54.09
CA SER A 112 16.31 -20.50 -52.95
C SER A 112 16.08 -19.49 -51.81
N MET A 113 15.37 -18.39 -52.07
CA MET A 113 15.03 -17.38 -51.05
C MET A 113 13.80 -17.76 -50.22
N VAL A 114 12.86 -18.53 -50.78
CA VAL A 114 11.59 -18.92 -50.12
C VAL A 114 11.82 -19.58 -48.75
N PRO A 115 12.74 -20.56 -48.59
CA PRO A 115 12.98 -21.17 -47.29
C PRO A 115 13.48 -20.18 -46.24
N MET A 116 14.34 -19.22 -46.63
CA MET A 116 14.86 -18.19 -45.71
C MET A 116 13.75 -17.28 -45.18
N ILE A 117 12.82 -16.86 -46.03
CA ILE A 117 11.68 -16.02 -45.61
C ILE A 117 10.80 -16.80 -44.63
N SER A 118 10.45 -18.05 -44.96
CA SER A 118 9.59 -18.86 -44.09
C SER A 118 10.22 -19.14 -42.71
N LEU A 119 11.54 -19.39 -42.68
CA LEU A 119 12.28 -19.63 -41.44
C LEU A 119 12.43 -18.34 -40.63
N ASN A 120 12.66 -17.20 -41.29
CA ASN A 120 12.71 -15.91 -40.63
C ASN A 120 11.36 -15.56 -39.98
N ASP A 121 10.24 -15.76 -40.68
CA ASP A 121 8.90 -15.53 -40.12
C ASP A 121 8.61 -16.46 -38.93
N LEU A 122 9.03 -17.73 -39.02
CA LEU A 122 8.89 -18.68 -37.92
C LEU A 122 9.71 -18.26 -36.70
N ILE A 123 10.99 -17.89 -36.90
CA ILE A 123 11.89 -17.39 -35.86
C ILE A 123 11.32 -16.11 -35.23
N GLN A 124 10.79 -15.18 -36.03
CA GLN A 124 10.16 -13.95 -35.53
C GLN A 124 8.90 -14.24 -34.72
N SER A 125 8.05 -15.18 -35.15
CA SER A 125 6.85 -15.55 -34.38
C SER A 125 7.20 -16.19 -33.03
N GLN A 126 8.25 -17.03 -32.98
CA GLN A 126 8.70 -17.69 -31.76
C GLN A 126 9.42 -16.72 -30.81
N THR A 127 10.18 -15.76 -31.35
CA THR A 127 10.89 -14.76 -30.53
C THR A 127 9.96 -13.65 -30.03
N GLY A 128 8.98 -13.21 -30.83
CA GLY A 128 7.97 -12.24 -30.42
C GLY A 128 7.09 -12.73 -29.27
N THR A 129 6.59 -13.97 -29.37
CA THR A 129 5.78 -14.59 -28.29
C THR A 129 6.59 -14.82 -27.01
N MET A 130 7.90 -15.06 -27.10
CA MET A 130 8.75 -15.19 -25.92
C MET A 130 9.07 -13.85 -25.26
N ALA A 131 9.26 -12.77 -26.03
CA ALA A 131 9.42 -11.43 -25.45
C ALA A 131 8.19 -11.04 -24.62
N ASP A 132 6.99 -11.36 -25.11
CA ASP A 132 5.73 -11.15 -24.39
C ASP A 132 5.62 -12.02 -23.14
N LEU A 133 6.03 -13.29 -23.20
CA LEU A 133 6.07 -14.20 -22.05
C LEU A 133 7.07 -13.75 -20.98
N ILE A 134 8.27 -13.32 -21.38
CA ILE A 134 9.27 -12.75 -20.46
C ILE A 134 8.69 -11.48 -19.84
N GLY A 135 8.09 -10.60 -20.64
CA GLY A 135 7.43 -9.38 -20.14
C GLY A 135 6.26 -9.66 -19.20
N ALA A 136 5.46 -10.69 -19.45
CA ALA A 136 4.37 -11.12 -18.57
C ALA A 136 4.91 -11.74 -17.26
N GLY A 137 5.93 -12.60 -17.35
CA GLY A 137 6.60 -13.22 -16.20
C GLY A 137 7.28 -12.20 -15.31
N THR A 138 8.03 -11.26 -15.89
CA THR A 138 8.66 -10.15 -15.15
C THR A 138 7.61 -9.29 -14.45
N ARG A 139 6.51 -8.92 -15.12
CA ARG A 139 5.41 -8.14 -14.51
C ARG A 139 4.72 -8.90 -13.38
N ALA A 140 4.45 -10.19 -13.55
CA ALA A 140 3.86 -11.02 -12.51
C ALA A 140 4.79 -11.14 -11.28
N TYR A 141 6.09 -11.30 -11.51
CA TYR A 141 7.09 -11.39 -10.44
C TYR A 141 7.28 -10.05 -9.71
N THR A 142 7.32 -8.92 -10.43
CA THR A 142 7.36 -7.59 -9.80
C THR A 142 6.08 -7.31 -9.00
N ALA A 143 4.91 -7.68 -9.53
CA ALA A 143 3.65 -7.59 -8.79
C ALA A 143 3.66 -8.46 -7.52
N GLN A 144 4.26 -9.65 -7.56
CA GLN A 144 4.46 -10.48 -6.37
C GLN A 144 5.40 -9.83 -5.36
N GLY A 145 6.51 -9.23 -5.80
CA GLY A 145 7.42 -8.47 -4.96
C GLY A 145 6.72 -7.29 -4.26
N GLN A 146 5.91 -6.52 -5.00
CA GLN A 146 5.13 -5.42 -4.45
C GLN A 146 4.12 -5.89 -3.38
N ARG A 147 3.45 -7.03 -3.61
CA ARG A 147 2.54 -7.61 -2.61
C ARG A 147 3.30 -7.96 -1.32
N GLN A 148 4.48 -8.57 -1.43
CA GLN A 148 5.30 -8.89 -0.26
C GLN A 148 5.79 -7.64 0.48
N LEU A 149 6.16 -6.59 -0.26
CA LEU A 149 6.53 -5.29 0.33
C LEU A 149 5.36 -4.71 1.14
N SER A 150 4.16 -4.65 0.54
CA SER A 150 2.96 -4.13 1.22
C SER A 150 2.58 -4.94 2.47
N ALA A 151 2.76 -6.27 2.41
CA ALA A 151 2.53 -7.13 3.58
C ALA A 151 3.55 -6.85 4.71
N ALA A 152 4.82 -6.61 4.36
CA ALA A 152 5.85 -6.24 5.33
C ALA A 152 5.56 -4.88 5.99
N GLU A 153 5.07 -3.90 5.22
CA GLU A 153 4.65 -2.59 5.74
C GLU A 153 3.49 -2.70 6.73
N ILE A 154 2.46 -3.49 6.41
CA ILE A 154 1.31 -3.74 7.30
C ILE A 154 1.78 -4.39 8.60
N LEU A 155 2.68 -5.37 8.53
CA LEU A 155 3.24 -6.01 9.73
C LEU A 155 4.07 -5.02 10.57
N GLY A 156 4.80 -4.11 9.92
CA GLY A 156 5.52 -3.04 10.61
C GLY A 156 4.57 -2.09 11.36
N GLN A 157 3.46 -1.70 10.73
CA GLN A 157 2.41 -0.88 11.39
C GLN A 157 1.79 -1.61 12.57
N PHE A 158 1.44 -2.89 12.39
CA PHE A 158 0.88 -3.71 13.46
C PHE A 158 1.80 -3.82 14.69
N VAL A 159 3.11 -3.93 14.49
CA VAL A 159 4.09 -3.93 15.59
C VAL A 159 4.09 -2.58 16.34
N ASN A 160 3.97 -1.47 15.63
CA ASN A 160 3.89 -0.14 16.24
C ASN A 160 2.58 0.05 17.01
N ASP A 161 1.46 -0.44 16.47
CA ASP A 161 0.16 -0.38 17.12
C ASP A 161 0.14 -1.19 18.43
N LEU A 162 0.70 -2.41 18.41
CA LEU A 162 0.89 -3.22 19.61
C LEU A 162 1.74 -2.49 20.66
N LEU A 163 2.83 -1.85 20.24
CA LEU A 163 3.68 -1.09 21.13
C LEU A 163 2.91 0.07 21.78
N ASN A 164 2.18 0.85 20.97
CA ASN A 164 1.36 1.97 21.45
C ASN A 164 0.28 1.50 22.43
N GLN A 165 -0.36 0.36 22.15
CA GLN A 165 -1.35 -0.24 23.03
C GLN A 165 -0.72 -0.61 24.39
N PHE A 166 0.45 -1.26 24.39
CA PHE A 166 1.13 -1.65 25.62
C PHE A 166 1.63 -0.44 26.43
N VAL A 167 2.13 0.61 25.75
CA VAL A 167 2.52 1.86 26.42
C VAL A 167 1.30 2.54 27.06
N THR A 168 0.17 2.58 26.35
CA THR A 168 -1.08 3.15 26.87
C THR A 168 -1.61 2.36 28.07
N GLU A 169 -1.59 1.03 28.00
CA GLU A 169 -1.98 0.15 29.10
C GLU A 169 -1.12 0.41 30.35
N GLU A 170 0.20 0.53 30.18
CA GLU A 170 1.10 0.79 31.30
C GLU A 170 0.90 2.19 31.90
N GLN A 171 0.66 3.22 31.07
CA GLN A 171 0.32 4.56 31.54
C GLN A 171 -0.99 4.57 32.32
N MET A 172 -2.03 3.87 31.84
CA MET A 172 -3.29 3.73 32.57
C MET A 172 -3.07 3.00 33.90
N ARG A 173 -2.23 1.96 33.93
CA ARG A 173 -1.92 1.22 35.15
C ARG A 173 -1.20 2.11 36.18
N GLN A 174 -0.20 2.88 35.76
CA GLN A 174 0.48 3.86 36.62
C GLN A 174 -0.48 4.96 37.12
N THR A 175 -1.39 5.42 36.25
CA THR A 175 -2.42 6.40 36.62
C THR A 175 -3.39 5.82 37.65
N GLN A 176 -3.82 4.56 37.50
CA GLN A 176 -4.68 3.90 38.49
C GLN A 176 -3.97 3.65 39.82
N GLN A 177 -2.68 3.29 39.81
CA GLN A 177 -1.88 3.13 41.03
C GLN A 177 -1.71 4.47 41.76
N SER A 178 -1.40 5.54 41.05
CA SER A 178 -1.31 6.89 41.63
C SER A 178 -2.67 7.40 42.14
N PHE A 179 -3.77 7.13 41.43
CA PHE A 179 -5.13 7.41 41.92
C PHE A 179 -5.50 6.58 43.15
N GLY A 180 -5.10 5.30 43.20
CA GLY A 180 -5.29 4.43 44.36
C GLY A 180 -4.54 4.95 45.59
N LEU A 181 -3.29 5.37 45.41
CA LEU A 181 -2.48 6.02 46.45
C LEU A 181 -3.06 7.37 46.87
N GLN A 182 -3.54 8.20 45.92
CA GLN A 182 -4.23 9.46 46.23
C GLN A 182 -5.56 9.26 46.95
N LYS A 183 -6.35 8.23 46.61
CA LYS A 183 -7.56 7.89 47.36
C LYS A 183 -7.21 7.38 48.77
N GLY A 184 -6.16 6.57 48.91
CA GLY A 184 -5.69 6.13 50.23
C GLY A 184 -5.24 7.29 51.11
N LEU A 185 -4.48 8.24 50.54
CA LEU A 185 -4.05 9.46 51.24
C LEU A 185 -5.21 10.45 51.47
N GLY A 186 -6.15 10.53 50.54
CA GLY A 186 -7.35 11.37 50.65
C GLY A 186 -8.31 10.88 51.73
N ILE A 187 -8.54 9.57 51.84
CA ILE A 187 -9.36 8.99 52.91
C ILE A 187 -8.68 9.21 54.28
N ALA A 188 -7.35 9.03 54.35
CA ALA A 188 -6.60 9.29 55.58
C ALA A 188 -6.64 10.78 56.00
N ASN A 189 -6.59 11.71 55.05
CA ASN A 189 -6.73 13.15 55.35
C ASN A 189 -8.16 13.54 55.71
N ILE A 190 -9.18 12.97 55.07
CA ILE A 190 -10.59 13.22 55.42
C ILE A 190 -10.90 12.70 56.83
N GLU A 191 -10.36 11.54 57.24
CA GLU A 191 -10.51 11.05 58.63
C GLU A 191 -9.81 11.96 59.64
N LEU A 192 -8.63 12.49 59.30
CA LEU A 192 -7.87 13.39 60.18
C LEU A 192 -8.56 14.75 60.32
N GLU A 193 -9.14 15.26 59.24
CA GLU A 193 -9.90 16.51 59.18
C GLU A 193 -11.28 16.38 59.86
N GLN A 194 -11.96 15.23 59.73
CA GLN A 194 -13.17 14.95 60.51
C GLN A 194 -12.89 14.87 62.01
N ARG A 195 -11.75 14.31 62.43
CA ARG A 195 -11.34 14.30 63.85
C ARG A 195 -11.00 15.70 64.35
N SER A 196 -10.36 16.55 63.54
CA SER A 196 -10.07 17.93 63.95
C SER A 196 -11.35 18.78 64.03
N LEU A 197 -12.28 18.62 63.09
CA LEU A 197 -13.60 19.27 63.13
C LEU A 197 -14.44 18.80 64.32
N ALA A 198 -14.42 17.51 64.65
CA ALA A 198 -15.10 16.99 65.85
C ALA A 198 -14.48 17.56 67.15
N GLN A 199 -13.15 17.71 67.21
CA GLN A 199 -12.48 18.37 68.34
C GLN A 199 -12.81 19.86 68.42
N GLN A 200 -12.88 20.56 67.27
CA GLN A 200 -13.21 21.98 67.23
C GLN A 200 -14.68 22.22 67.61
N ALA A 201 -15.60 21.37 67.16
CA ALA A 201 -17.00 21.41 67.57
C ALA A 201 -17.15 21.15 69.09
N ALA A 202 -16.44 20.18 69.64
CA ALA A 202 -16.42 19.94 71.09
C ALA A 202 -15.84 21.12 71.87
N GLN A 203 -14.82 21.81 71.34
CA GLN A 203 -14.29 23.04 71.93
C GLN A 203 -15.30 24.20 71.85
N PHE A 204 -16.00 24.38 70.74
CA PHE A 204 -17.06 25.39 70.63
C PHE A 204 -18.23 25.10 71.57
N GLU A 205 -18.63 23.84 71.72
CA GLU A 205 -19.68 23.44 72.65
C GLU A 205 -19.25 23.66 74.10
N ALA A 206 -18.01 23.33 74.45
CA ALA A 206 -17.43 23.64 75.75
C ALA A 206 -17.36 25.16 75.99
N THR A 207 -17.00 25.95 74.98
CA THR A 207 -16.91 27.42 75.08
C THR A 207 -18.30 28.04 75.20
N ASN A 208 -19.30 27.54 74.47
CA ASN A 208 -20.69 27.97 74.61
C ASN A 208 -21.29 27.57 75.96
N ALA A 209 -20.99 26.37 76.46
CA ALA A 209 -21.40 25.95 77.80
C ALA A 209 -20.77 26.83 78.88
N LEU A 210 -19.50 27.23 78.69
CA LEU A 210 -18.77 28.11 79.61
C LEU A 210 -19.31 29.55 79.55
N ASN A 211 -19.61 30.07 78.36
CA ASN A 211 -20.28 31.38 78.18
C ASN A 211 -21.69 31.41 78.76
N LYS A 212 -22.43 30.28 78.69
CA LYS A 212 -23.76 30.13 79.28
C LYS A 212 -23.72 30.05 80.82
N LEU A 213 -22.68 29.43 81.39
CA LEU A 213 -22.40 29.44 82.83
C LEU A 213 -21.98 30.83 83.34
N LEU A 214 -21.36 31.66 82.50
CA LEU A 214 -20.90 33.01 82.82
C LEU A 214 -21.90 34.13 82.47
N GLY A 215 -23.02 33.80 81.81
CA GLY A 215 -24.09 34.76 81.50
C GLY A 215 -23.78 35.76 80.37
N LEU A 216 -22.88 35.43 79.44
CA LEU A 216 -22.44 36.32 78.35
C LEU A 216 -23.05 35.93 76.99
N GLU A 217 -24.39 35.99 76.87
CA GLU A 217 -25.06 35.85 75.56
C GLU A 217 -25.05 37.21 74.81
N GLY A 218 -24.22 37.37 73.77
CA GLY A 218 -24.35 38.54 72.89
C GLY A 218 -23.19 39.01 72.00
N ILE A 219 -22.28 38.17 71.49
CA ILE A 219 -21.31 38.61 70.47
C ILE A 219 -21.34 37.65 69.28
N ALA A 220 -22.04 38.05 68.23
CA ALA A 220 -22.07 37.37 66.94
C ALA A 220 -20.77 37.64 66.18
N VAL A 221 -20.10 36.59 65.72
CA VAL A 221 -18.95 36.68 64.80
C VAL A 221 -19.45 36.53 63.36
N ASP A 222 -18.97 37.42 62.50
CA ASP A 222 -19.43 37.71 61.15
C ASP A 222 -19.48 36.49 60.20
N ARG A 223 -20.67 36.28 59.61
CA ARG A 223 -20.98 35.25 58.60
C ARG A 223 -20.38 35.51 57.21
N GLU A 224 -19.67 36.61 57.01
CA GLU A 224 -19.33 37.12 55.67
C GLU A 224 -18.13 36.41 55.04
N GLN A 225 -17.17 35.93 55.85
CA GLN A 225 -15.94 35.28 55.36
C GLN A 225 -16.15 33.86 54.77
N LEU A 226 -17.27 33.19 55.06
CA LEU A 226 -17.57 31.87 54.51
C LEU A 226 -18.15 31.92 53.07
N SER A 227 -18.59 33.10 52.60
CA SER A 227 -19.21 33.23 51.28
C SER A 227 -18.22 33.46 50.13
N GLU A 228 -17.00 33.94 50.41
CA GLU A 228 -15.99 34.24 49.40
C GLU A 228 -15.26 32.98 48.89
N SER A 229 -14.97 32.01 49.77
CA SER A 229 -14.33 30.74 49.36
C SER A 229 -15.20 29.89 48.45
N ALA A 230 -16.53 29.99 48.54
CA ALA A 230 -17.45 29.26 47.66
C ALA A 230 -17.47 29.81 46.22
N ARG A 231 -17.15 31.10 46.02
CA ARG A 231 -17.13 31.73 44.68
C ARG A 231 -15.86 31.42 43.89
N GLN A 232 -14.73 31.17 44.55
CA GLN A 232 -13.47 30.83 43.88
C GLN A 232 -13.49 29.45 43.22
N PHE A 233 -14.22 28.49 43.82
CA PHE A 233 -14.27 27.11 43.34
C PHE A 233 -15.12 26.95 42.05
N ASP A 234 -16.16 27.78 41.89
CA ASP A 234 -17.04 27.73 40.72
C ASP A 234 -16.37 28.34 39.47
N LEU A 235 -15.39 29.23 39.66
CA LEU A 235 -14.60 29.86 38.59
C LEU A 235 -13.60 28.88 37.94
N GLU A 236 -12.96 27.98 38.70
CA GLU A 236 -12.07 26.95 38.15
C GLU A 236 -12.84 25.86 37.38
N ALA A 237 -14.04 25.51 37.84
CA ALA A 237 -14.91 24.55 37.15
C ALA A 237 -15.43 25.10 35.81
N GLN A 238 -15.68 26.42 35.72
CA GLN A 238 -16.02 27.07 34.45
C GLN A 238 -14.83 27.19 33.50
N LEU A 239 -13.63 27.44 34.00
CA LEU A 239 -12.40 27.53 33.18
C LEU A 239 -12.08 26.19 32.49
N LYS A 240 -12.34 25.05 33.15
CA LYS A 240 -12.15 23.70 32.59
C LYS A 240 -13.25 23.30 31.58
N LYS A 241 -14.41 23.95 31.61
CA LYS A 241 -15.45 23.83 30.57
C LYS A 241 -15.20 24.75 29.37
N LEU A 242 -14.52 25.88 29.57
CA LEU A 242 -14.12 26.83 28.52
C LEU A 242 -12.90 26.38 27.72
N THR A 243 -12.04 25.51 28.25
CA THR A 243 -10.92 24.86 27.52
C THR A 243 -11.33 23.59 26.77
N GLY A 244 -12.61 23.45 26.43
CA GLY A 244 -13.14 22.34 25.64
C GLY A 244 -12.43 22.16 24.30
N GLY A 245 -11.89 20.96 24.08
CA GLY A 245 -11.49 20.42 22.78
C GLY A 245 -10.30 21.11 22.13
N THR A 246 -9.10 20.53 22.29
CA THR A 246 -8.02 20.76 21.33
C THR A 246 -8.56 20.51 19.93
N LYS A 247 -8.68 21.56 19.12
CA LYS A 247 -9.11 21.46 17.72
C LYS A 247 -8.20 20.44 17.04
N GLN A 248 -8.77 19.31 16.58
CA GLN A 248 -8.03 18.36 15.75
C GLN A 248 -7.35 19.13 14.62
N THR A 249 -6.08 18.84 14.44
CA THR A 249 -5.30 19.42 13.35
C THR A 249 -5.87 18.94 12.01
N GLU A 250 -5.74 19.73 10.94
CA GLU A 250 -6.20 19.31 9.60
C GLU A 250 -5.54 18.01 9.15
N SER A 251 -4.30 17.76 9.59
CA SER A 251 -3.59 16.50 9.33
C SER A 251 -4.24 15.29 10.00
N GLU A 252 -4.72 15.43 11.24
CA GLU A 252 -5.40 14.34 11.95
C GLU A 252 -6.75 14.03 11.32
N LYS A 253 -7.50 15.05 10.91
CA LYS A 253 -8.76 14.87 10.18
C LYS A 253 -8.55 14.14 8.86
N LYS A 254 -7.57 14.58 8.06
CA LYS A 254 -7.27 13.93 6.78
C LYS A 254 -6.83 12.48 6.96
N SER A 255 -6.03 12.17 7.99
CA SER A 255 -5.64 10.79 8.31
C SER A 255 -6.86 9.93 8.63
N GLN A 256 -7.77 10.44 9.46
CA GLN A 256 -8.98 9.72 9.84
C GLN A 256 -9.88 9.46 8.62
N THR A 257 -10.05 10.44 7.73
CA THR A 257 -10.80 10.27 6.48
C THR A 257 -10.20 9.20 5.56
N VAL A 258 -8.86 9.07 5.49
CA VAL A 258 -8.20 8.02 4.70
C VAL A 258 -8.46 6.63 5.29
N ASP A 259 -8.48 6.50 6.62
CA ASP A 259 -8.75 5.22 7.27
C ASP A 259 -10.21 4.79 7.10
N ASP A 260 -11.15 5.73 7.17
CA ASP A 260 -12.58 5.49 6.87
C ASP A 260 -12.77 5.04 5.42
N LEU A 261 -12.12 5.71 4.45
CA LEU A 261 -12.11 5.30 3.04
C LEU A 261 -11.61 3.86 2.87
N ARG A 262 -10.48 3.51 3.50
CA ARG A 262 -9.90 2.15 3.40
C ARG A 262 -10.84 1.09 3.98
N SER A 263 -11.50 1.42 5.09
CA SER A 263 -12.49 0.55 5.71
C SER A 263 -13.67 0.28 4.76
N ASP A 264 -14.26 1.33 4.19
CA ASP A 264 -15.39 1.20 3.27
C ASP A 264 -15.06 0.39 2.02
N ILE A 265 -13.87 0.61 1.43
CA ILE A 265 -13.41 -0.17 0.27
C ILE A 265 -13.31 -1.66 0.62
N ARG A 266 -12.74 -2.00 1.79
CA ARG A 266 -12.59 -3.41 2.23
C ARG A 266 -13.94 -4.09 2.48
N VAL A 267 -14.94 -3.34 2.94
CA VAL A 267 -16.31 -3.83 3.15
C VAL A 267 -17.07 -3.96 1.81
N GLY A 268 -16.51 -3.48 0.71
CA GLY A 268 -17.05 -3.64 -0.64
C GLY A 268 -17.76 -2.40 -1.17
N ALA A 269 -17.42 -1.20 -0.68
CA ALA A 269 -17.88 0.03 -1.31
C ALA A 269 -17.34 0.12 -2.75
N THR A 270 -18.22 0.50 -3.67
CA THR A 270 -17.88 0.70 -5.09
C THR A 270 -17.13 2.00 -5.29
N LEU A 271 -16.39 2.13 -6.40
CA LEU A 271 -15.66 3.36 -6.74
C LEU A 271 -16.58 4.59 -6.72
N GLN A 272 -17.82 4.43 -7.19
CA GLN A 272 -18.80 5.51 -7.18
C GLN A 272 -19.16 5.98 -5.76
N GLN A 273 -19.38 5.03 -4.84
CA GLN A 273 -19.74 5.35 -3.46
C GLN A 273 -18.60 6.06 -2.74
N VAL A 274 -17.36 5.59 -2.92
CA VAL A 274 -16.20 6.23 -2.28
C VAL A 274 -15.87 7.59 -2.90
N MET A 275 -16.01 7.74 -4.21
CA MET A 275 -15.83 9.04 -4.87
C MET A 275 -16.85 10.05 -4.35
N GLN A 276 -18.11 9.65 -4.18
CA GLN A 276 -19.15 10.55 -3.69
C GLN A 276 -19.01 10.89 -2.19
N ALA A 277 -18.48 9.97 -1.38
CA ALA A 277 -18.34 10.16 0.06
C ALA A 277 -17.09 10.98 0.44
N TYR A 278 -16.01 10.86 -0.34
CA TYR A 278 -14.69 11.35 0.07
C TYR A 278 -14.06 12.40 -0.86
N SER A 279 -14.70 12.79 -1.98
CA SER A 279 -14.13 13.76 -2.92
C SER A 279 -13.93 15.17 -2.37
N ASP A 280 -14.65 15.52 -1.30
CA ASP A 280 -14.56 16.86 -0.70
C ASP A 280 -13.31 16.99 0.19
N ASP A 281 -12.83 15.87 0.74
CA ASP A 281 -11.72 15.83 1.70
C ASP A 281 -10.42 15.23 1.11
N LEU A 282 -10.54 14.40 0.06
CA LEU A 282 -9.43 13.68 -0.58
C LEU A 282 -9.39 13.94 -2.09
N THR A 283 -8.18 13.92 -2.65
CA THR A 283 -8.00 14.04 -4.10
C THR A 283 -8.41 12.76 -4.83
N THR A 284 -8.84 12.88 -6.08
CA THR A 284 -9.23 11.71 -6.91
C THR A 284 -8.09 10.69 -7.06
N SER A 285 -6.84 11.17 -7.15
CA SER A 285 -5.66 10.31 -7.17
C SER A 285 -5.48 9.51 -5.87
N GLU A 286 -5.64 10.15 -4.69
CA GLU A 286 -5.56 9.47 -3.40
C GLU A 286 -6.64 8.38 -3.26
N ILE A 287 -7.87 8.68 -3.69
CA ILE A 287 -8.99 7.71 -3.67
C ILE A 287 -8.69 6.54 -4.60
N LEU A 288 -8.27 6.80 -5.84
CA LEU A 288 -7.91 5.76 -6.82
C LEU A 288 -6.77 4.87 -6.33
N GLN A 289 -5.76 5.45 -5.70
CA GLN A 289 -4.62 4.70 -5.16
C GLN A 289 -5.08 3.70 -4.09
N GLN A 290 -5.93 4.12 -3.15
CA GLN A 290 -6.45 3.20 -2.13
C GLN A 290 -7.42 2.17 -2.76
N TYR A 291 -8.29 2.59 -3.67
CA TYR A 291 -9.28 1.72 -4.31
C TYR A 291 -8.63 0.60 -5.12
N ASN A 292 -7.62 0.92 -5.93
CA ASN A 292 -6.94 -0.06 -6.78
C ASN A 292 -6.20 -1.14 -6.00
N VAL A 293 -5.83 -0.85 -4.75
CA VAL A 293 -5.12 -1.79 -3.87
C VAL A 293 -6.10 -2.62 -3.05
N LEU A 294 -7.16 -2.00 -2.53
CA LEU A 294 -8.02 -2.61 -1.50
C LEU A 294 -9.35 -3.16 -2.03
N SER A 295 -9.78 -2.79 -3.24
CA SER A 295 -11.10 -3.15 -3.74
C SER A 295 -11.24 -4.65 -4.01
N PRO A 296 -12.31 -5.30 -3.50
CA PRO A 296 -12.61 -6.70 -3.83
C PRO A 296 -13.03 -6.89 -5.30
N TYR A 297 -13.36 -5.81 -6.01
CA TYR A 297 -13.78 -5.83 -7.41
C TYR A 297 -12.62 -5.69 -8.40
N GLY A 298 -11.38 -5.56 -7.89
CA GLY A 298 -10.20 -5.31 -8.70
C GLY A 298 -9.97 -3.82 -8.99
N PRO A 299 -8.92 -3.48 -9.75
CA PRO A 299 -8.56 -2.10 -10.04
C PRO A 299 -9.66 -1.40 -10.84
N ALA A 300 -9.81 -0.09 -10.59
CA ALA A 300 -10.70 0.79 -11.33
C ALA A 300 -10.37 0.75 -12.83
N LYS A 301 -11.41 0.69 -13.66
CA LYS A 301 -11.27 0.78 -15.12
C LYS A 301 -11.25 2.22 -15.61
N GLU A 302 -11.82 3.14 -14.82
CA GLU A 302 -11.87 4.56 -15.13
C GLU A 302 -10.53 5.22 -14.83
N SER A 303 -10.09 6.10 -15.73
CA SER A 303 -8.94 6.95 -15.50
C SER A 303 -9.31 8.13 -14.57
N GLU A 304 -8.30 8.78 -13.99
CA GLU A 304 -8.50 9.98 -13.17
C GLU A 304 -9.28 11.07 -13.93
N TRP A 305 -9.03 11.19 -15.24
CA TRP A 305 -9.70 12.15 -16.13
C TRP A 305 -11.18 11.85 -16.35
N ASP A 306 -11.53 10.57 -16.47
CA ASP A 306 -12.92 10.12 -16.59
C ASP A 306 -13.71 10.46 -15.32
N LEU A 307 -13.06 10.32 -14.16
CA LEU A 307 -13.66 10.64 -12.87
C LEU A 307 -13.80 12.15 -12.65
N TYR A 308 -12.80 12.96 -13.00
CA TYR A 308 -12.93 14.43 -12.97
C TYR A 308 -14.13 14.90 -13.78
N SER A 309 -14.30 14.35 -14.98
CA SER A 309 -15.42 14.67 -15.87
C SER A 309 -16.77 14.22 -15.32
N ARG A 310 -16.84 13.01 -14.74
CA ARG A 310 -18.11 12.44 -14.23
C ARG A 310 -18.60 13.10 -12.95
N TYR A 311 -17.69 13.51 -12.07
CA TYR A 311 -18.03 14.10 -10.76
C TYR A 311 -17.90 15.62 -10.73
N ASN A 312 -17.63 16.27 -11.86
CA ASN A 312 -17.47 17.72 -11.98
C ASN A 312 -16.42 18.28 -11.00
N ILE A 313 -15.34 17.52 -10.78
CA ILE A 313 -14.24 17.86 -9.89
C ILE A 313 -13.20 18.65 -10.71
N ILE A 314 -12.76 19.80 -10.19
CA ILE A 314 -11.74 20.62 -10.85
C ILE A 314 -10.37 19.94 -10.65
N PRO A 315 -9.65 19.55 -11.72
CA PRO A 315 -8.36 18.89 -11.58
C PRO A 315 -7.32 19.85 -10.97
N PRO A 316 -6.47 19.36 -10.04
CA PRO A 316 -5.41 20.16 -9.43
C PRO A 316 -4.42 20.64 -10.50
N ALA A 317 -3.87 21.85 -10.33
CA ALA A 317 -3.08 22.54 -11.37
C ALA A 317 -1.91 21.71 -11.93
N GLU A 318 -1.34 20.81 -11.13
CA GLU A 318 -0.21 19.93 -11.46
C GLU A 318 -0.59 18.76 -12.40
N SER A 319 -1.88 18.39 -12.48
CA SER A 319 -2.38 17.30 -13.34
C SER A 319 -2.68 17.75 -14.78
N ARG A 320 -2.49 19.03 -15.11
CA ARG A 320 -2.74 19.61 -16.45
C ARG A 320 -1.62 19.33 -17.46
N THR A 321 -1.05 18.14 -17.44
CA THR A 321 -0.21 17.69 -18.56
C THR A 321 -1.13 17.00 -19.56
N PRO A 322 -1.24 17.45 -20.83
CA PRO A 322 -2.13 16.82 -21.78
C PRO A 322 -1.62 15.41 -22.10
N ALA A 323 -2.22 14.40 -21.48
CA ALA A 323 -2.18 13.05 -22.02
C ALA A 323 -2.89 13.11 -23.38
N GLN A 324 -2.14 12.80 -24.45
CA GLN A 324 -2.69 12.65 -25.79
C GLN A 324 -3.91 11.73 -25.73
N PRO A 325 -5.06 12.12 -26.31
CA PRO A 325 -6.18 11.21 -26.44
C PRO A 325 -5.73 10.04 -27.33
N THR A 326 -5.87 8.83 -26.80
CA THR A 326 -5.79 7.60 -27.58
C THR A 326 -6.79 7.71 -28.72
N GLN A 327 -6.29 7.90 -29.95
CA GLN A 327 -7.12 7.84 -31.15
C GLN A 327 -7.72 6.43 -31.23
N GLU A 328 -9.00 6.30 -30.90
CA GLU A 328 -9.80 5.20 -31.42
C GLU A 328 -9.79 5.31 -32.95
N GLU A 329 -9.26 4.29 -33.62
CA GLU A 329 -9.32 4.18 -35.08
C GLU A 329 -10.79 4.27 -35.53
N PRO A 330 -11.12 5.16 -36.49
CA PRO A 330 -12.47 5.19 -37.04
C PRO A 330 -12.70 3.92 -37.85
N LYS A 331 -13.66 3.09 -37.40
CA LYS A 331 -14.25 2.02 -38.19
C LYS A 331 -14.74 2.61 -39.52
N THR A 332 -13.99 2.36 -40.58
CA THR A 332 -14.36 2.76 -41.93
C THR A 332 -15.55 1.94 -42.40
N TRP A 333 -16.73 2.56 -42.34
CA TRP A 333 -17.86 2.17 -43.17
C TRP A 333 -17.53 2.56 -44.62
N LYS A 334 -17.34 1.58 -45.50
CA LYS A 334 -17.48 1.77 -46.95
C LYS A 334 -18.32 0.64 -47.55
N ASN A 335 -19.62 0.80 -47.38
CA ASN A 335 -20.60 0.46 -48.42
C ASN A 335 -20.65 1.62 -49.43
N LEU A 336 -21.07 1.31 -50.68
CA LEU A 336 -21.08 2.12 -51.91
C LEU A 336 -19.75 2.00 -52.66
N TRP A 337 -19.65 1.30 -53.80
CA TRP A 337 -20.39 1.55 -55.03
C TRP A 337 -20.70 0.28 -55.84
N GLY A 338 -21.95 0.20 -56.31
CA GLY A 338 -22.29 -0.39 -57.60
C GLY A 338 -22.49 0.72 -58.64
N ILE A 339 -22.57 0.32 -59.91
CA ILE A 339 -22.83 1.12 -61.14
C ILE A 339 -21.55 1.62 -61.84
N LEU A 340 -20.94 0.77 -62.69
CA LEU A 340 -21.07 0.80 -64.16
C LEU A 340 -20.42 -0.45 -64.77
#